data_AF-A0A0S4KTV5-F1
#
_entry.id   AF-A0A0S4KTV5-F1
#
_cell.length_a   1.000
_cell.length_b   1.000
_cell.length_c   1.000
_cell.angle_alpha   90.00
_cell.angle_beta   90.00
_cell.angle_gamma   90.00
#
_symmetry.space_group_name_H-M   'P 1'
#
loop_
_entity.id
_entity.type
_entity.pdbx_description
1 polymer ?
#
loop_
_entity_poly.entity_id
_entity_poly.type
_entity_poly.pdbx_seq_one_letter_code
_entity_poly.pdbx_strand_id
1 'polypeptide(L)'
;MWWMVMMIVMVFTGPGSTRAEYLGDLSANPFNPNSLANPFGVGSPFLYKSPTNPFGPYGSPFSNRSATNPFATQAPRLYDRAGNYRGRLSANPYDPDSISNPFGRYGNPFSPDSVNNPFGAGSPFRFDSPNNPYGSGWIIVGE
;
A
#
# COMPACT_ATOMS: atom_id res chain seq x y z
N MET A 1 10.46 -62.40 8.79
CA MET A 1 11.19 -61.27 8.21
C MET A 1 10.40 -60.02 8.47
N TRP A 2 10.95 -59.14 9.31
CA TRP A 2 10.38 -57.87 9.75
C TRP A 2 10.34 -56.87 8.58
N TRP A 3 9.19 -56.28 8.28
CA TRP A 3 9.10 -55.12 7.40
C TRP A 3 8.96 -53.88 8.26
N MET A 4 9.96 -53.01 8.21
CA MET A 4 10.00 -51.75 8.93
C MET A 4 9.30 -50.70 8.07
N VAL A 5 8.19 -50.15 8.54
CA VAL A 5 7.51 -49.02 7.89
C VAL A 5 8.30 -47.75 8.15
N MET A 6 8.99 -47.26 7.13
CA MET A 6 9.65 -45.95 7.17
C MET A 6 8.59 -44.88 6.84
N MET A 7 8.00 -44.30 7.88
CA MET A 7 7.17 -43.09 7.77
C MET A 7 8.09 -41.92 7.42
N ILE A 8 8.16 -41.57 6.14
CA ILE A 8 8.76 -40.31 5.69
C ILE A 8 7.81 -39.20 6.13
N VAL A 9 8.15 -38.52 7.22
CA VAL A 9 7.57 -37.22 7.54
C VAL A 9 8.21 -36.22 6.58
N MET A 10 7.56 -35.98 5.44
CA MET A 10 7.85 -34.80 4.62
C MET A 10 7.35 -33.59 5.40
N VAL A 11 8.27 -32.95 6.14
CA VAL A 11 8.04 -31.62 6.66
C VAL A 11 8.06 -30.67 5.46
N PHE A 12 6.86 -30.32 4.97
CA PHE A 12 6.70 -29.18 4.08
C PHE A 12 6.99 -27.91 4.88
N THR A 13 8.24 -27.47 4.88
CA THR A 13 8.58 -26.09 5.22
C THR A 13 8.07 -25.21 4.09
N GLY A 14 6.80 -24.79 4.18
CA GLY A 14 6.26 -23.77 3.29
C GLY A 14 7.09 -22.48 3.43
N PRO A 15 7.42 -21.79 2.33
CA PRO A 15 8.05 -20.47 2.42
C PRO A 15 7.15 -19.55 3.25
N GLY A 16 7.78 -18.79 4.16
CA GLY A 16 7.11 -17.96 5.14
C GLY A 16 5.99 -17.12 4.54
N SER A 17 4.80 -17.27 5.11
CA SER A 17 3.66 -16.38 4.84
C SER A 17 4.07 -14.96 5.15
N THR A 18 4.31 -14.12 4.13
CA THR A 18 4.33 -12.66 4.32
C THR A 18 2.91 -12.27 4.74
N ARG A 19 2.73 -11.96 6.01
CA ARG A 19 1.41 -11.59 6.55
C ARG A 19 1.10 -10.20 6.03
N ALA A 20 0.12 -10.11 5.12
CA ALA A 20 -0.42 -8.84 4.66
C ALA A 20 -0.77 -7.95 5.86
N GLU A 21 -0.18 -6.77 5.91
CA GLU A 21 -0.27 -5.87 7.06
C GLU A 21 -1.05 -4.61 6.71
N TYR A 22 -2.12 -4.32 7.46
CA TYR A 22 -2.86 -3.07 7.30
C TYR A 22 -2.04 -1.89 7.86
N LEU A 23 -1.77 -0.89 7.01
CA LEU A 23 -0.95 0.28 7.34
C LEU A 23 -1.79 1.57 7.51
N GLY A 24 -3.10 1.49 7.32
CA GLY A 24 -4.00 2.64 7.27
C GLY A 24 -4.63 2.83 5.90
N ASP A 25 -5.16 4.02 5.69
CA ASP A 25 -5.86 4.45 4.49
C ASP A 25 -5.14 5.64 3.83
N LEU A 26 -4.93 5.54 2.51
CA LEU A 26 -4.58 6.67 1.67
C LEU A 26 -5.85 7.53 1.49
N SER A 27 -5.97 8.58 2.29
CA SER A 27 -7.11 9.48 2.33
C SER A 27 -6.66 10.91 2.67
N ALA A 28 -7.34 11.89 2.08
CA ALA A 28 -7.20 13.31 2.40
C ALA A 28 -8.03 13.73 3.62
N ASN A 29 -8.85 12.84 4.18
CA ASN A 29 -9.72 13.14 5.32
C ASN A 29 -8.90 13.23 6.62
N PRO A 30 -8.74 14.41 7.25
CA PRO A 30 -7.92 14.56 8.45
C PRO A 30 -8.63 14.09 9.72
N PHE A 31 -9.94 13.86 9.67
CA PHE A 31 -10.74 13.44 10.82
C PHE A 31 -10.85 11.92 10.94
N ASN A 32 -10.54 11.17 9.88
CA ASN A 32 -10.49 9.71 9.92
C ASN A 32 -9.23 9.26 10.69
N PRO A 33 -9.35 8.48 11.80
CA PRO A 33 -8.20 7.97 12.55
C PRO A 33 -7.26 7.08 11.74
N ASN A 34 -7.78 6.40 10.72
CA ASN A 34 -7.03 5.53 9.83
C ASN A 34 -6.48 6.26 8.60
N SER A 35 -6.67 7.57 8.47
CA SER A 35 -6.14 8.33 7.33
C SER A 35 -4.66 8.68 7.53
N LEU A 36 -3.85 8.54 6.47
CA LEU A 36 -2.49 9.09 6.45
C LEU A 36 -2.46 10.62 6.59
N ALA A 37 -3.54 11.33 6.23
CA ALA A 37 -3.65 12.77 6.43
C ALA A 37 -3.92 13.15 7.90
N ASN A 38 -4.20 12.19 8.78
CA ASN A 38 -4.40 12.44 10.20
C ASN A 38 -3.10 12.20 11.00
N PRO A 39 -2.39 13.25 11.44
CA PRO A 39 -1.12 13.13 12.17
C PRO A 39 -1.29 12.62 13.60
N PHE A 40 -2.52 12.63 14.14
CA PHE A 40 -2.84 12.08 15.45
C PHE A 40 -3.31 10.61 15.37
N GLY A 41 -3.54 10.11 14.15
CA GLY A 41 -3.92 8.73 13.86
C GLY A 41 -2.77 7.93 13.24
N VAL A 42 -3.09 7.04 12.30
CA VAL A 42 -2.09 6.21 11.61
C VAL A 42 -1.10 7.02 10.77
N GLY A 43 -1.47 8.23 10.34
CA GLY A 43 -0.60 9.18 9.65
C GLY A 43 0.45 9.84 10.55
N SER A 44 0.52 9.50 11.83
CA SER A 44 1.54 10.01 12.74
C SER A 44 2.95 9.61 12.30
N PRO A 45 3.92 10.56 12.25
CA PRO A 45 5.30 10.26 11.89
C PRO A 45 6.05 9.46 12.97
N PHE A 46 5.46 9.28 14.15
CA PHE A 46 6.06 8.54 15.26
C PHE A 46 5.65 7.07 15.29
N LEU A 47 4.63 6.68 14.53
CA LEU A 47 4.22 5.28 14.44
C LEU A 47 5.21 4.51 13.59
N TYR A 48 5.79 3.44 14.16
CA TYR A 48 6.84 2.66 13.51
C TYR A 48 6.45 2.21 12.08
N LYS A 49 5.21 1.76 11.89
CA LYS A 49 4.72 1.22 10.61
C LYS A 49 4.07 2.26 9.70
N SER A 50 4.00 3.53 10.11
CA SER A 50 3.39 4.55 9.27
C SER A 50 4.21 4.78 8.01
N PRO A 51 3.58 4.85 6.82
CA PRO A 51 4.21 5.36 5.60
C PRO A 51 4.71 6.80 5.73
N THR A 52 4.23 7.58 6.70
CA THR A 52 4.71 8.95 6.98
C THR A 52 5.92 9.00 7.90
N ASN A 53 6.35 7.87 8.48
CA ASN A 53 7.50 7.80 9.37
C ASN A 53 8.80 7.57 8.55
N PRO A 54 9.72 8.56 8.47
CA PRO A 54 10.96 8.45 7.70
C PRO A 54 11.98 7.46 8.29
N PHE A 55 11.77 7.00 9.52
CA PHE A 55 12.59 5.98 10.17
C PHE A 55 11.93 4.60 10.16
N GLY A 56 10.68 4.50 9.68
CA GLY A 56 9.91 3.28 9.59
C GLY A 56 10.19 2.48 8.30
N PRO A 57 9.82 1.19 8.25
CA PRO A 57 10.02 0.34 7.08
C PRO A 57 9.24 0.80 5.85
N TYR A 58 8.11 1.50 6.04
CA TYR A 58 7.22 1.93 4.95
C TYR A 58 7.34 3.41 4.58
N GLY A 59 8.07 4.22 5.36
CA GLY A 59 8.28 5.65 5.07
C GLY A 59 9.75 6.06 4.91
N SER A 60 10.70 5.16 5.19
CA SER A 60 12.14 5.46 5.09
C SER A 60 12.63 5.57 3.64
N PRO A 61 13.44 6.57 3.29
CA PRO A 61 14.00 6.69 1.94
C PRO A 61 14.97 5.56 1.57
N PHE A 62 15.39 4.73 2.53
CA PHE A 62 16.37 3.65 2.32
C PHE A 62 15.75 2.26 2.30
N SER A 63 14.48 2.11 2.71
CA SER A 63 13.83 0.80 2.76
C SER A 63 13.28 0.40 1.40
N ASN A 64 13.48 -0.86 1.00
CA ASN A 64 12.89 -1.42 -0.23
C ASN A 64 11.36 -1.58 -0.16
N ARG A 65 10.79 -1.50 1.05
CA ARG A 65 9.34 -1.53 1.32
C ARG A 65 8.70 -0.15 1.45
N SER A 66 9.49 0.90 1.23
CA SER A 66 9.03 2.27 1.50
C SER A 66 8.22 2.87 0.37
N ALA A 67 7.24 3.67 0.75
CA ALA A 67 6.52 4.55 -0.15
C ALA A 67 7.35 5.73 -0.66
N THR A 68 8.38 6.15 0.07
CA THR A 68 9.17 7.36 -0.23
C THR A 68 10.48 7.07 -0.96
N ASN A 69 10.91 5.81 -1.00
CA ASN A 69 12.13 5.42 -1.68
C ASN A 69 11.88 5.30 -3.21
N PRO A 70 12.54 6.12 -4.04
CA PRO A 70 12.33 6.10 -5.50
C PRO A 70 12.85 4.82 -6.19
N PHE A 71 13.53 3.94 -5.45
CA PHE A 71 14.04 2.66 -5.95
C PHE A 71 13.40 1.45 -5.24
N ALA A 72 12.39 1.67 -4.39
CA ALA A 72 11.66 0.57 -3.77
C ALA A 72 10.97 -0.30 -4.81
N THR A 73 11.03 -1.61 -4.59
CA THR A 73 10.36 -2.65 -5.40
C THR A 73 9.28 -3.40 -4.62
N GLN A 74 9.20 -3.18 -3.30
CA GLN A 74 8.26 -3.81 -2.39
C GLN A 74 7.39 -2.77 -1.66
N ALA A 75 7.13 -1.64 -2.31
CA ALA A 75 6.29 -0.58 -1.77
C ALA A 75 4.86 -1.08 -1.48
N PRO A 76 4.14 -0.47 -0.51
CA PRO A 76 2.82 -0.93 -0.08
C PRO A 76 1.79 -0.94 -1.22
N ARG A 77 0.89 -1.92 -1.19
CA ARG A 77 -0.20 -2.06 -2.15
C ARG A 77 -1.41 -1.24 -1.72
N LEU A 78 -2.17 -0.76 -2.69
CA LEU A 78 -3.39 0.01 -2.51
C LEU A 78 -4.60 -0.79 -2.97
N TYR A 79 -5.68 -0.73 -2.20
CA TYR A 79 -6.96 -1.33 -2.55
C TYR A 79 -8.12 -0.37 -2.28
N ASP A 80 -9.10 -0.35 -3.16
CA ASP A 80 -10.36 0.34 -2.83
C ASP A 80 -11.19 -0.49 -1.83
N ARG A 81 -12.32 0.08 -1.39
CA ARG A 81 -13.20 -0.56 -0.41
C ARG A 81 -13.90 -1.82 -0.93
N ALA A 82 -13.94 -2.03 -2.24
CA ALA A 82 -14.46 -3.25 -2.86
C ALA A 82 -13.36 -4.32 -3.03
N GLY A 83 -12.11 -4.02 -2.63
CA GLY A 83 -10.98 -4.95 -2.75
C GLY A 83 -10.31 -4.93 -4.11
N ASN A 84 -10.64 -3.98 -5.01
CA ASN A 84 -9.93 -3.86 -6.27
C ASN A 84 -8.55 -3.26 -6.05
N TYR A 85 -7.55 -3.82 -6.73
CA TYR A 85 -6.18 -3.31 -6.69
C TYR A 85 -6.08 -1.93 -7.37
N ARG A 86 -5.41 -0.99 -6.68
CA ARG A 86 -5.26 0.41 -7.07
C ARG A 86 -3.79 0.84 -7.21
N GLY A 87 -2.89 -0.12 -7.45
CA GLY A 87 -1.46 0.11 -7.62
C GLY A 87 -0.69 0.11 -6.30
N ARG A 88 0.48 0.74 -6.31
CA ARG A 88 1.38 0.84 -5.16
C ARG A 88 1.54 2.28 -4.70
N LEU A 89 1.51 2.47 -3.38
CA LEU A 89 1.93 3.70 -2.73
C LEU A 89 3.45 3.78 -2.81
N SER A 90 3.98 4.28 -3.93
CA SER A 90 5.41 4.27 -4.25
C SER A 90 5.82 5.59 -4.89
N ALA A 91 6.99 6.09 -4.52
CA ALA A 91 7.65 7.23 -5.15
C ALA A 91 8.50 6.81 -6.36
N ASN A 92 8.64 5.51 -6.64
CA ASN A 92 9.41 5.01 -7.77
C ASN A 92 8.69 5.37 -9.09
N PRO A 93 9.25 6.25 -9.95
CA PRO A 93 8.59 6.67 -11.19
C PRO A 93 8.68 5.62 -12.30
N TYR A 94 9.50 4.58 -12.12
CA TYR A 94 9.72 3.52 -13.11
C TYR A 94 8.94 2.24 -12.82
N ASP A 95 8.39 2.10 -11.60
CA ASP A 95 7.51 0.98 -11.28
C ASP A 95 6.17 1.15 -12.04
N PRO A 96 5.73 0.15 -12.82
CA PRO A 96 4.48 0.25 -13.61
C PRO A 96 3.22 0.40 -12.76
N ASP A 97 3.23 -0.09 -11.51
CA ASP A 97 2.11 -0.01 -10.58
C ASP A 97 2.16 1.22 -9.67
N SER A 98 3.24 1.99 -9.70
CA SER A 98 3.43 3.16 -8.85
C SER A 98 2.44 4.27 -9.18
N ILE A 99 1.82 4.84 -8.15
CA ILE A 99 1.01 6.05 -8.27
C ILE A 99 1.83 7.31 -8.60
N SER A 100 3.16 7.25 -8.48
CA SER A 100 4.07 8.32 -8.89
C SER A 100 4.63 8.13 -10.30
N ASN A 101 4.30 7.04 -11.00
CA ASN A 101 4.66 6.87 -12.41
C ASN A 101 3.67 7.63 -13.31
N PRO A 102 4.08 8.74 -13.96
CA PRO A 102 3.18 9.58 -14.77
C PRO A 102 2.72 8.90 -16.06
N PHE A 103 3.35 7.80 -16.45
CA PHE A 103 2.98 7.00 -17.61
C PHE A 103 2.29 5.69 -17.21
N GLY A 104 2.31 5.33 -15.92
CA GLY A 104 1.73 4.11 -15.38
C GLY A 104 0.21 4.18 -15.21
N ARG A 105 -0.45 3.02 -15.12
CA ARG A 105 -1.92 2.93 -15.02
C ARG A 105 -2.49 3.66 -13.81
N TYR A 106 -1.77 3.65 -12.68
CA TYR A 106 -2.28 4.19 -11.40
C TYR A 106 -1.76 5.59 -11.07
N GLY A 107 -0.73 6.07 -11.77
CA GLY A 107 -0.16 7.42 -11.58
C GLY A 107 -0.44 8.39 -12.73
N ASN A 108 -0.78 7.93 -13.93
CA ASN A 108 -1.05 8.78 -15.09
C ASN A 108 -2.35 9.60 -14.90
N PRO A 109 -2.35 10.94 -15.09
CA PRO A 109 -3.54 11.79 -14.91
C PRO A 109 -4.69 11.51 -15.89
N PHE A 110 -4.46 10.79 -16.99
CA PHE A 110 -5.46 10.45 -17.99
C PHE A 110 -6.07 9.05 -17.78
N SER A 111 -5.47 8.20 -16.93
CA SER A 111 -5.98 6.87 -16.68
C SER A 111 -7.22 6.92 -15.78
N PRO A 112 -8.32 6.21 -16.08
CA PRO A 112 -9.51 6.19 -15.22
C PRO A 112 -9.25 5.56 -13.84
N ASP A 113 -8.23 4.70 -13.71
CA ASP A 113 -7.87 4.04 -12.45
C ASP A 113 -6.88 4.83 -11.58
N SER A 114 -6.36 5.95 -12.10
CA SER A 114 -5.31 6.72 -11.45
C SER A 114 -5.85 7.59 -10.32
N VAL A 115 -5.08 7.64 -9.22
CA VAL A 115 -5.33 8.58 -8.12
C VAL A 115 -5.09 10.03 -8.54
N ASN A 116 -4.33 10.25 -9.61
CA ASN A 116 -4.03 11.59 -10.14
C ASN A 116 -5.04 12.05 -11.19
N ASN A 117 -6.05 11.23 -11.54
CA ASN A 117 -7.11 11.62 -12.47
C ASN A 117 -8.34 12.17 -11.72
N PRO A 118 -8.63 13.49 -11.77
CA PRO A 118 -9.76 14.09 -11.05
C PRO A 118 -11.14 13.72 -11.63
N PHE A 119 -11.18 13.13 -12.83
CA PHE A 119 -12.39 12.62 -13.46
C PHE A 119 -12.52 11.09 -13.32
N GLY A 120 -11.52 10.43 -12.72
CA GLY A 120 -11.45 8.98 -12.53
C GLY A 120 -11.46 8.57 -11.07
N ALA A 121 -10.62 7.58 -10.73
CA ALA A 121 -10.50 7.04 -9.37
C ALA A 121 -9.99 8.08 -8.35
N GLY A 122 -9.22 9.07 -8.81
CA GLY A 122 -8.77 10.22 -8.03
C GLY A 122 -9.77 11.37 -7.88
N SER A 123 -11.03 11.22 -8.32
CA SER A 123 -11.99 12.31 -8.28
C SER A 123 -12.27 12.79 -6.84
N PRO A 124 -12.26 14.11 -6.55
CA PRO A 124 -12.55 14.62 -5.20
C PRO A 124 -14.01 14.43 -4.78
N PHE A 125 -14.90 14.11 -5.72
CA PHE A 125 -16.33 13.89 -5.46
C PHE A 125 -16.68 12.43 -5.17
N ARG A 126 -15.76 11.49 -5.42
CA ARG A 126 -15.97 10.07 -5.14
C ARG A 126 -15.74 9.76 -3.67
N PHE A 127 -16.63 8.99 -3.06
CA PHE A 127 -16.53 8.65 -1.62
C PHE A 127 -15.32 7.75 -1.29
N ASP A 128 -14.91 6.89 -2.22
CA ASP A 128 -13.76 6.00 -2.08
C ASP A 128 -12.43 6.63 -2.55
N SER A 129 -12.45 7.84 -3.11
CA SER A 129 -11.26 8.49 -3.63
C SER A 129 -10.34 8.97 -2.50
N PRO A 130 -9.03 8.75 -2.61
CA PRO A 130 -8.05 9.34 -1.71
C PRO A 130 -8.08 10.87 -1.66
N ASN A 131 -8.49 11.53 -2.74
CA ASN A 131 -8.49 13.00 -2.83
C ASN A 131 -9.76 13.65 -2.27
N ASN A 132 -10.74 12.86 -1.82
CA ASN A 132 -11.94 13.39 -1.19
C ASN A 132 -11.68 13.62 0.31
N PRO A 133 -11.71 14.87 0.82
CA PRO A 133 -11.43 15.19 2.23
C PRO A 133 -12.51 14.69 3.20
N TYR A 134 -13.63 14.19 2.69
CA TYR A 134 -14.69 13.56 3.48
C TYR A 134 -14.84 12.07 3.15
N GLY A 135 -14.01 11.57 2.23
CA GLY A 135 -14.07 10.19 1.74
C GLY A 135 -13.36 9.21 2.67
N SER A 136 -13.54 7.94 2.36
CA SER A 136 -12.90 6.83 3.05
C SER A 136 -11.48 6.56 2.51
N GLY A 137 -11.22 6.86 1.24
CA GLY A 137 -9.93 6.61 0.60
C GLY A 137 -9.66 5.12 0.36
N TRP A 138 -8.38 4.80 0.11
CA TRP A 138 -7.94 3.44 -0.23
C TRP A 138 -7.17 2.77 0.91
N ILE A 139 -7.36 1.48 1.09
CA ILE A 139 -6.65 0.65 2.06
C ILE A 139 -5.17 0.50 1.63
N ILE A 140 -4.26 0.67 2.57
CA ILE A 140 -2.82 0.45 2.38
C ILE A 140 -2.41 -0.86 3.03
N VAL A 141 -1.76 -1.74 2.25
CA VAL A 141 -1.30 -3.06 2.70
C VAL A 141 0.20 -3.21 2.47
N GLY A 142 0.95 -3.46 3.54
CA GLY A 142 2.37 -3.81 3.53
C GLY A 142 2.64 -5.32 3.53
N GLU A 143 3.87 -5.71 3.20
CA GLU A 143 4.39 -7.10 3.21
C GLU A 143 5.60 -7.28 4.14
#